data_AF-A0AAU3YUR1-F1
#
_entry.id   AF-A0AAU3YUR1-F1
#
_cell.length_a   1.000
_cell.length_b   1.000
_cell.length_c   1.000
_cell.angle_alpha   90.00
_cell.angle_beta   90.00
_cell.angle_gamma   90.00
#
_symmetry.space_group_name_H-M   'P 1'
#
loop_
_entity.id
_entity.type
_entity.pdbx_description
1 polymer ?
#
loop_
_entity_poly.entity_id
_entity_poly.type
_entity_poly.pdbx_seq_one_letter_code
_entity_poly.pdbx_strand_id
1 'polypeptide(L)'
;MSRIRMGLVGAVALGTAAFALPAGGAQAVSGGSPQSSTTAPARSADAQATCWSNVIRVDGGVMKYKECDKGSLRKVTGSVNDTKNNNKCVRGKIRFVPSGPTHIHKDCGGNVKKFNTRWQEARDAKVTLA
;
A
#
# COMPACT_ATOMS: atom_id res chain seq x y z
N MET A 1 6.09 -6.22 45.72
CA MET A 1 5.05 -7.23 46.04
C MET A 1 3.72 -6.52 46.08
N SER A 2 2.76 -6.87 45.23
CA SER A 2 1.36 -6.53 45.47
C SER A 2 0.49 -7.62 44.86
N ARG A 3 -0.24 -8.30 45.73
CA ARG A 3 -1.29 -9.28 45.43
C ARG A 3 -2.61 -8.51 45.50
N ILE A 4 -3.59 -8.87 44.68
CA ILE A 4 -4.93 -9.32 45.10
C ILE A 4 -5.71 -9.75 43.84
N ARG A 5 -6.50 -10.80 44.05
CA ARG A 5 -7.23 -11.64 43.10
C ARG A 5 -8.70 -11.21 42.98
N MET A 6 -9.44 -11.99 42.17
CA MET A 6 -10.90 -12.13 42.03
C MET A 6 -11.47 -11.21 40.94
N GLY A 7 -11.95 -11.69 39.80
CA GLY A 7 -12.45 -13.02 39.40
C GLY A 7 -13.91 -12.87 38.98
N LEU A 8 -14.27 -13.29 37.78
CA LEU A 8 -15.59 -13.87 37.56
C LEU A 8 -15.59 -14.79 36.34
N VAL A 9 -16.23 -15.92 36.57
CA VAL A 9 -16.46 -17.07 35.72
C VAL A 9 -17.51 -16.73 34.65
N GLY A 10 -17.34 -17.31 33.46
CA GLY A 10 -18.39 -17.35 32.44
C GLY A 10 -17.97 -18.31 31.33
N ALA A 11 -18.39 -19.57 31.46
CA ALA A 11 -18.03 -20.68 30.59
C ALA A 11 -19.04 -20.91 29.46
N VAL A 12 -18.65 -21.80 28.54
CA VAL A 12 -19.47 -22.57 27.57
C VAL A 12 -19.92 -21.74 26.35
N ALA A 13 -19.71 -22.15 25.08
CA ALA A 13 -19.93 -23.48 24.54
C ALA A 13 -18.97 -23.88 23.40
N LEU A 14 -18.51 -25.12 23.46
CA LEU A 14 -18.08 -25.91 22.32
C LEU A 14 -19.33 -26.26 21.51
N GLY A 15 -19.39 -25.78 20.25
CA GLY A 15 -20.44 -26.12 19.29
C GLY A 15 -19.80 -26.69 18.04
N THR A 16 -19.88 -28.01 17.93
CA THR A 16 -19.44 -28.89 16.85
C THR A 16 -19.95 -28.45 15.47
N ALA A 17 -19.04 -28.24 14.52
CA ALA A 17 -19.39 -28.13 13.11
C ALA A 17 -19.71 -29.53 12.56
N ALA A 18 -21.00 -29.83 12.40
CA ALA A 18 -21.43 -31.02 11.69
C ALA A 18 -21.28 -30.79 10.18
N PHE A 19 -20.36 -31.52 9.56
CA PHE A 19 -20.29 -31.71 8.12
C PHE A 19 -21.49 -32.56 7.69
N ALA A 20 -22.44 -31.97 6.97
CA ALA A 20 -23.43 -32.71 6.20
C ALA A 20 -23.11 -32.57 4.72
N LEU A 21 -22.57 -33.65 4.14
CA LEU A 21 -22.52 -33.87 2.70
C LEU A 21 -23.93 -34.25 2.23
N PRO A 22 -24.53 -33.57 1.23
CA PRO A 22 -25.63 -34.14 0.50
C PRO A 22 -25.07 -35.13 -0.53
N ALA A 23 -25.45 -36.40 -0.38
CA ALA A 23 -25.36 -37.39 -1.44
C ALA A 23 -26.25 -36.94 -2.61
N GLY A 24 -25.75 -37.10 -3.82
CA GLY A 24 -26.23 -36.41 -5.01
C GLY A 24 -27.59 -36.86 -5.54
N GLY A 25 -28.10 -36.07 -6.49
CA GLY A 25 -29.17 -36.50 -7.37
C GLY A 25 -30.00 -35.39 -8.02
N ALA A 26 -29.56 -34.95 -9.20
CA ALA A 26 -30.33 -34.38 -10.32
C ALA A 26 -30.80 -32.91 -10.28
N GLN A 27 -30.59 -32.29 -11.44
CA GLN A 27 -30.75 -30.89 -11.84
C GLN A 27 -32.19 -30.60 -12.32
N ALA A 28 -32.66 -29.34 -12.25
CA ALA A 28 -32.94 -28.52 -13.45
C ALA A 28 -33.89 -27.31 -13.20
N VAL A 29 -33.42 -26.15 -13.69
CA VAL A 29 -34.10 -24.99 -14.31
C VAL A 29 -35.02 -24.03 -13.52
N SER A 30 -34.44 -22.84 -13.26
CA SER A 30 -34.86 -21.48 -13.64
C SER A 30 -36.32 -21.03 -13.54
N GLY A 31 -36.55 -19.92 -12.82
CA GLY A 31 -37.76 -19.11 -12.95
C GLY A 31 -37.89 -17.95 -11.96
N GLY A 32 -36.85 -17.12 -11.81
CA GLY A 32 -36.88 -15.93 -10.92
C GLY A 32 -37.39 -14.68 -11.63
N SER A 33 -38.24 -13.90 -10.95
CA SER A 33 -38.50 -12.48 -11.24
C SER A 33 -38.06 -11.62 -10.04
N PRO A 34 -37.45 -10.44 -10.27
CA PRO A 34 -36.59 -9.79 -9.29
C PRO A 34 -37.33 -8.74 -8.46
N GLN A 35 -37.32 -8.86 -7.14
CA GLN A 35 -37.70 -7.76 -6.25
C GLN A 35 -36.46 -6.93 -5.93
N SER A 36 -36.37 -5.78 -6.59
CA SER A 36 -35.39 -4.72 -6.31
C SER A 36 -35.71 -4.08 -4.96
N SER A 37 -34.82 -4.27 -4.00
CA SER A 37 -34.64 -3.36 -2.88
C SER A 37 -33.17 -3.01 -2.83
N THR A 38 -32.88 -1.84 -3.37
CA THR A 38 -31.57 -1.23 -3.56
C THR A 38 -30.80 -1.20 -2.25
N THR A 39 -29.85 -2.12 -2.06
CA THR A 39 -28.77 -1.95 -1.10
C THR A 39 -27.96 -0.75 -1.57
N ALA A 40 -28.16 0.41 -0.94
CA ALA A 40 -27.31 1.57 -1.17
C ALA A 40 -25.86 1.11 -0.92
N PRO A 41 -24.94 1.24 -1.90
CA PRO A 41 -23.55 0.96 -1.61
C PRO A 41 -23.14 1.99 -0.56
N ALA A 42 -22.72 1.51 0.61
CA ALA A 42 -21.93 2.29 1.54
C ALA A 42 -20.67 2.69 0.76
N ARG A 43 -20.73 3.86 0.11
CA ARG A 43 -19.55 4.52 -0.42
C ARG A 43 -18.75 4.94 0.79
N SER A 44 -17.91 4.04 1.28
CA SER A 44 -16.64 4.45 1.83
C SER A 44 -16.07 5.41 0.80
N ALA A 45 -15.98 6.69 1.15
CA ALA A 45 -15.21 7.66 0.39
C ALA A 45 -13.73 7.29 0.55
N ASP A 46 -13.34 6.12 0.04
CA ASP A 46 -11.97 5.75 -0.19
C ASP A 46 -11.48 6.71 -1.25
N ALA A 47 -10.92 7.84 -0.81
CA ALA A 47 -10.27 8.80 -1.69
C ALA A 47 -9.32 8.00 -2.59
N GLN A 48 -9.68 7.91 -3.87
CA GLN A 48 -8.97 7.08 -4.82
C GLN A 48 -7.63 7.77 -5.08
N ALA A 49 -6.53 7.04 -4.89
CA ALA A 49 -5.21 7.63 -5.04
C ALA A 49 -4.96 7.98 -6.52
N THR A 50 -4.63 9.24 -6.81
CA THR A 50 -4.18 9.66 -8.14
C THR A 50 -2.69 9.48 -8.22
N CYS A 51 -2.19 8.77 -9.23
CA CYS A 51 -0.76 8.53 -9.36
C CYS A 51 -0.23 8.85 -10.76
N TRP A 52 0.98 9.39 -10.83
CA TRP A 52 1.70 9.68 -12.07
C TRP A 52 3.14 9.20 -12.00
N SER A 53 3.68 8.84 -13.16
CA SER A 53 5.04 8.31 -13.30
C SER A 53 5.97 9.37 -13.87
N ASN A 54 7.18 9.42 -13.35
CA ASN A 54 8.22 10.37 -13.72
C ASN A 54 9.57 9.67 -13.87
N VAL A 55 10.44 10.28 -14.66
CA VAL A 55 11.83 9.83 -14.84
C VAL A 55 12.75 11.05 -14.77
N ILE A 56 13.77 11.00 -13.91
CA ILE A 56 14.85 11.98 -13.84
C ILE A 56 16.13 11.29 -14.32
N ARG A 57 16.88 11.96 -15.17
CA ARG A 57 18.18 11.50 -15.68
C ARG A 57 19.23 12.57 -15.42
N VAL A 58 20.37 12.16 -14.92
CA VAL A 58 21.59 12.97 -14.79
C VAL A 58 22.75 12.20 -15.40
N ASP A 59 23.90 12.83 -15.55
CA ASP A 59 25.08 12.18 -16.12
C ASP A 59 25.55 11.01 -15.23
N GLY A 60 25.20 9.79 -15.66
CA GLY A 60 25.48 8.55 -14.94
C GLY A 60 24.43 8.10 -13.93
N GLY A 61 23.26 8.75 -13.88
CA GLY A 61 22.20 8.37 -12.95
C GLY A 61 20.82 8.39 -13.57
N VAL A 62 20.00 7.38 -13.24
CA VAL A 62 18.59 7.32 -13.63
C VAL A 62 17.73 7.04 -12.42
N MET A 63 16.71 7.86 -12.20
CA MET A 63 15.67 7.65 -11.21
C MET A 63 14.31 7.57 -11.89
N LYS A 64 13.63 6.43 -11.74
CA LYS A 64 12.25 6.22 -12.20
C LYS A 64 11.36 6.16 -10.98
N TYR A 65 10.30 6.95 -10.92
CA TYR A 65 9.41 6.95 -9.77
C TYR A 65 7.96 7.19 -10.17
N LYS A 66 7.06 6.75 -9.29
CA LYS A 66 5.63 6.98 -9.33
C LYS A 66 5.26 7.72 -8.05
N GLU A 67 4.71 8.91 -8.21
CA GLU A 67 4.14 9.69 -7.13
C GLU A 67 2.63 9.42 -7.09
N CYS A 68 2.09 9.28 -5.89
CA CYS A 68 0.67 9.13 -5.64
C CYS A 68 0.21 10.17 -4.63
N ASP A 69 -0.92 10.79 -4.92
CA ASP A 69 -1.67 11.68 -4.05
C ASP A 69 -2.95 10.98 -3.56
N LYS A 70 -3.22 11.09 -2.27
CA LYS A 70 -4.50 10.73 -1.65
C LYS A 70 -4.88 11.83 -0.66
N GLY A 71 -5.23 13.01 -1.17
CA GLY A 71 -5.63 14.15 -0.34
C GLY A 71 -4.44 14.78 0.39
N SER A 72 -4.38 14.65 1.72
CA SER A 72 -3.25 15.14 2.53
C SER A 72 -2.07 14.16 2.60
N LEU A 73 -2.17 13.02 1.90
CA LEU A 73 -1.16 11.98 1.89
C LEU A 73 -0.45 11.92 0.53
N ARG A 74 0.88 11.83 0.59
CA ARG A 74 1.75 11.62 -0.57
C ARG A 74 2.55 10.34 -0.42
N LYS A 75 2.79 9.65 -1.52
CA LYS A 75 3.64 8.46 -1.56
C LYS A 75 4.49 8.49 -2.81
N VAL A 76 5.78 8.18 -2.67
CA VAL A 76 6.70 8.04 -3.79
C VAL A 76 7.28 6.63 -3.79
N THR A 77 7.14 5.94 -4.90
CA THR A 77 7.71 4.60 -5.11
C THR A 77 8.53 4.59 -6.38
N GLY A 78 9.65 3.88 -6.42
CA GLY A 78 10.48 3.94 -7.60
C GLY A 78 11.77 3.16 -7.50
N SER A 79 12.73 3.54 -8.33
CA SER A 79 14.07 3.00 -8.34
C SER A 79 15.11 4.06 -8.70
N VAL A 80 16.31 3.93 -8.13
CA VAL A 80 17.51 4.67 -8.52
C VAL A 80 18.55 3.68 -9.07
N ASN A 81 19.29 4.10 -10.09
CA ASN A 81 20.33 3.30 -10.74
C ASN A 81 21.52 4.18 -11.15
N ASP A 82 22.73 3.78 -10.77
CA ASP A 82 23.98 4.29 -11.32
C ASP A 82 24.28 3.61 -12.66
N THR A 83 24.08 4.31 -13.77
CA THR A 83 24.26 3.71 -15.09
C THR A 83 25.72 3.63 -15.54
N LYS A 84 26.65 4.30 -14.85
CA LYS A 84 28.07 4.30 -15.21
C LYS A 84 28.85 3.18 -14.57
N ASN A 85 28.38 2.66 -13.43
CA ASN A 85 29.03 1.58 -12.69
C ASN A 85 30.54 1.85 -12.45
N ASN A 86 30.87 3.10 -12.14
CA ASN A 86 32.25 3.58 -11.97
C ASN A 86 32.58 3.86 -10.50
N ASN A 87 31.87 3.18 -9.58
CA ASN A 87 31.91 3.37 -8.13
C ASN A 87 31.50 4.76 -7.64
N LYS A 88 30.93 5.63 -8.49
CA LYS A 88 30.29 6.88 -8.03
C LYS A 88 28.84 6.59 -7.62
N CYS A 89 28.45 7.10 -6.46
CA CYS A 89 27.09 6.91 -5.98
C CYS A 89 26.14 7.95 -6.58
N VAL A 90 25.06 7.49 -7.18
CA VAL A 90 23.90 8.31 -7.54
C VAL A 90 22.93 8.33 -6.34
N ARG A 91 22.37 9.51 -6.02
CA ARG A 91 21.52 9.76 -4.86
C ARG A 91 20.18 10.37 -5.28
N GLY A 92 19.11 9.60 -5.12
CA GLY A 92 17.74 10.11 -5.18
C GLY A 92 17.29 10.63 -3.82
N LYS A 93 16.82 11.88 -3.77
CA LYS A 93 16.31 12.53 -2.55
C LYS A 93 14.84 12.89 -2.75
N ILE A 94 14.00 12.52 -1.79
CA ILE A 94 12.55 12.76 -1.79
C ILE A 94 12.23 13.52 -0.51
N ARG A 95 11.82 14.79 -0.63
CA ARG A 95 11.45 15.64 0.50
C ARG A 95 9.96 15.91 0.47
N PHE A 96 9.25 15.43 1.48
CA PHE A 96 7.84 15.76 1.68
C PHE A 96 7.71 17.16 2.29
N VAL A 97 6.90 18.03 1.69
CA VAL A 97 6.75 19.45 2.10
C VAL A 97 5.29 19.75 2.50
N PRO A 98 5.05 20.71 3.41
CA PRO A 98 6.02 21.63 4.03
C PRO A 98 6.87 21.03 5.16
N SER A 99 6.40 19.99 5.85
CA SER A 99 6.98 19.50 7.10
C SER A 99 7.16 17.97 7.16
N GLY A 100 7.16 17.30 6.01
CA GLY A 100 7.29 15.85 5.95
C GLY A 100 8.73 15.35 5.98
N PRO A 101 8.93 14.01 6.10
CA PRO A 101 10.25 13.42 6.16
C PRO A 101 11.02 13.58 4.84
N THR A 102 12.33 13.43 4.92
CA THR A 102 13.19 13.33 3.73
C THR A 102 13.75 11.92 3.62
N HIS A 103 13.53 11.27 2.50
CA HIS A 103 14.09 9.96 2.19
C HIS A 103 15.23 10.11 1.19
N ILE A 104 16.34 9.41 1.45
CA ILE A 104 17.51 9.40 0.57
C ILE A 104 17.77 7.95 0.18
N HIS A 105 17.81 7.71 -1.13
CA HIS A 105 18.11 6.41 -1.73
C HIS A 105 19.35 6.55 -2.59
N LYS A 106 20.33 5.67 -2.43
CA LYS A 106 21.57 5.71 -3.20
C LYS A 106 21.85 4.36 -3.86
N ASP A 107 22.42 4.41 -5.04
CA ASP A 107 23.04 3.27 -5.72
C ASP A 107 24.48 3.61 -6.07
N CYS A 108 25.41 2.67 -5.89
CA CYS A 108 26.86 2.89 -5.99
C CYS A 108 27.57 1.80 -6.81
N GLY A 109 26.86 1.08 -7.67
CA GLY A 109 27.44 -0.06 -8.39
C GLY A 109 26.49 -0.63 -9.44
N GLY A 110 25.75 0.25 -10.11
CA GLY A 110 24.83 -0.07 -11.20
C GLY A 110 23.77 -1.13 -10.95
N ASN A 111 23.37 -1.29 -9.69
CA ASN A 111 22.30 -2.18 -9.32
C ASN A 111 21.03 -1.37 -9.10
N VAL A 112 19.96 -1.69 -9.83
CA VAL A 112 18.67 -0.99 -9.67
C VAL A 112 18.17 -1.12 -8.23
N LYS A 113 18.23 -0.03 -7.46
CA LYS A 113 17.75 0.04 -6.08
C LYS A 113 16.33 0.54 -6.06
N LYS A 114 15.39 -0.36 -5.76
CA LYS A 114 13.97 -0.03 -5.58
C LYS A 114 13.74 0.62 -4.21
N PHE A 115 12.75 1.51 -4.14
CA PHE A 115 12.34 2.16 -2.90
C PHE A 115 10.83 2.40 -2.84
N ASN A 116 10.32 2.57 -1.63
CA ASN A 116 8.95 2.93 -1.33
C ASN A 116 8.93 3.76 -0.05
N THR A 117 8.50 5.02 -0.13
CA THR A 117 8.48 5.93 1.03
C THR A 117 7.30 5.68 1.97
N ARG A 118 6.37 4.77 1.62
CA ARG A 118 5.03 4.67 2.23
C ARG A 118 4.23 5.97 2.06
N TRP A 119 2.99 5.95 2.53
CA TRP A 119 2.16 7.16 2.61
C TRP A 119 2.68 8.06 3.71
N GLN A 120 2.89 9.33 3.39
CA GLN A 120 3.41 10.37 4.26
C GLN A 120 2.43 11.53 4.25
N GLU A 121 2.20 12.13 5.42
CA GLU A 121 1.40 13.35 5.50
C GLU A 121 2.20 14.52 4.92
N ALA A 122 1.74 15.01 3.76
CA ALA A 122 2.42 16.05 3.01
C ALA A 122 1.49 16.65 1.95
N ARG A 123 1.69 17.93 1.63
CA ARG A 123 1.01 18.56 0.50
C ARG A 123 1.66 18.22 -0.84
N ASP A 124 2.97 17.99 -0.83
CA ASP A 124 3.76 17.76 -2.03
C ASP A 124 5.04 16.97 -1.72
N ALA A 125 5.64 16.36 -2.73
CA ALA A 125 6.89 15.60 -2.63
C ALA A 125 7.91 16.11 -3.66
N LYS A 126 8.97 16.77 -3.17
CA LYS A 126 10.07 17.25 -4.03
C LYS A 126 11.08 16.14 -4.25
N VAL A 127 11.21 15.68 -5.49
CA VAL A 127 12.12 14.61 -5.90
C VAL A 127 13.29 15.15 -6.70
N THR A 128 14.51 14.83 -6.30
CA THR A 128 15.75 15.25 -6.97
C THR A 128 16.72 14.08 -7.13
N LEU A 129 17.54 14.12 -8.18
CA LEU A 129 18.60 13.15 -8.44
C LEU A 129 19.94 13.89 -8.54
N ALA A 130 20.97 13.36 -7.89
CA ALA A 130 22.33 13.90 -7.89
C ALA A 130 23.37 12.78 -7.97
#